data_AF-A0A2N1TXU9-F1
#
_entry.id   AF-A0A2N1TXU9-F1
#
_cell.length_a   1.000
_cell.length_b   1.000
_cell.length_c   1.000
_cell.angle_alpha   90.00
_cell.angle_beta   90.00
_cell.angle_gamma   90.00
#
_symmetry.space_group_name_H-M   'P 1'
#
loop_
_entity.id
_entity.type
_entity.pdbx_description
1 polymer ?
#
loop_
_entity_poly.entity_id
_entity_poly.type
_entity_poly.pdbx_seq_one_letter_code
_entity_poly.pdbx_strand_id
1 'polypeptide(L)'
;MDNRNKKRTRSGSVMVMTAAFGIVLLAVTALVTDIGYLYLEQARLQTAIDAGWKAGFDRMMQIKSGGKHILNETEKGLIRQHVRDVIKSNGYSDEDVAVVDIDFPSNNQLLVKSNKKVGLFFAQVIDIKSSDVGASRSDVGDLGTIIPLGIPHGPTKDVSPTKYRCELFDSDEEFTVGKEYIIKLGEKPMDPFGGGLAPWGVVPIVATDTIEFGFASNTIYILKQSDGKETITPGNFGCLDIDGDHAGGANDYLDRIKYGNKFGIASYNEPLSIGDMIYSETGNMVGATVEGVQYRFDNNLLDMRIPVVRNFVNGQSDKIEIIGFLNFRLTQAPVEDKKDKTATVYAMYLGADYAVDNTVGMPKLSFGRIDPDNISTNASQYLDFFKYGYSAAVEYGQMILPENGNASAPTAAAVSYRLQDNPETPKNVIVPITDIPGNVKTNNPAYATATTIYDLVATDNPNGVIGLASYTYRSSVRVTGFAEFELLDEGDYVRDGTNYDTGDKGDLGPVMPGQVRGKFIRYIVKPGTVN
;
A
#
# COMPACT_ATOMS: atom_id res chain seq x y z
N MET A 1 -76.03 -76.41 45.20
CA MET A 1 -74.63 -75.98 44.96
C MET A 1 -74.48 -75.81 43.45
N ASP A 2 -75.08 -74.78 42.87
CA ASP A 2 -74.47 -73.48 42.52
C ASP A 2 -73.04 -73.61 41.96
N ASN A 3 -72.91 -73.60 40.64
CA ASN A 3 -71.65 -73.24 40.01
C ASN A 3 -71.92 -72.42 38.74
N ARG A 4 -72.11 -71.12 38.97
CA ARG A 4 -72.22 -70.06 37.96
C ARG A 4 -70.94 -69.96 37.14
N ASN A 5 -71.03 -70.26 35.85
CA ASN A 5 -70.02 -69.90 34.86
C ASN A 5 -69.97 -68.37 34.72
N LYS A 6 -69.05 -67.72 35.46
CA LYS A 6 -68.67 -66.31 35.29
C LYS A 6 -68.08 -66.11 33.89
N LYS A 7 -68.86 -65.60 32.94
CA LYS A 7 -68.33 -64.99 31.72
C LYS A 7 -67.38 -63.85 32.13
N ARG A 8 -66.07 -64.00 31.91
CA ARG A 8 -65.09 -62.92 32.03
C ARG A 8 -65.43 -61.84 31.00
N THR A 9 -65.87 -60.68 31.46
CA THR A 9 -65.99 -59.46 30.67
C THR A 9 -64.59 -59.06 30.21
N ARG A 10 -64.31 -59.21 28.91
CA ARG A 10 -63.12 -58.64 28.28
C ARG A 10 -63.28 -57.12 28.29
N SER A 11 -62.27 -56.46 28.85
CA SER A 11 -62.26 -55.05 29.25
C SER A 11 -62.34 -54.09 28.06
N GLY A 12 -63.41 -53.29 27.98
CA GLY A 12 -63.54 -52.19 27.01
C GLY A 12 -62.45 -51.11 27.14
N SER A 13 -61.66 -51.12 28.21
CA SER A 13 -60.52 -50.22 28.42
C SER A 13 -59.44 -50.35 27.34
N VAL A 14 -59.22 -51.54 26.79
CA VAL A 14 -58.23 -51.74 25.71
C VAL A 14 -58.67 -51.02 24.45
N MET A 15 -59.97 -51.05 24.12
CA MET A 15 -60.51 -50.36 22.95
C MET A 15 -60.41 -48.84 23.11
N VAL A 16 -60.67 -48.31 24.31
CA VAL A 16 -60.53 -46.88 24.63
C VAL A 16 -59.07 -46.44 24.59
N MET A 17 -58.14 -47.23 25.14
CA MET A 17 -56.71 -46.94 25.09
C MET A 17 -56.17 -46.98 23.66
N THR A 18 -56.53 -48.00 22.86
CA THR A 18 -56.12 -48.08 21.46
C THR A 18 -56.66 -46.90 20.64
N ALA A 19 -57.91 -46.48 20.86
CA ALA A 19 -58.48 -45.30 20.22
C ALA A 19 -57.74 -44.01 20.64
N ALA A 20 -57.45 -43.84 21.93
CA ALA A 20 -56.69 -42.70 22.43
C ALA A 20 -55.26 -42.67 21.87
N PHE A 21 -54.57 -43.81 21.83
CA PHE A 21 -53.24 -43.92 21.22
C PHE A 21 -53.28 -43.65 19.71
N GLY A 22 -54.32 -44.10 18.99
CA GLY A 22 -54.50 -43.81 17.58
C GLY A 22 -54.63 -42.31 17.31
N ILE A 23 -55.39 -41.59 18.15
CA ILE A 23 -55.54 -40.13 18.06
C ILE A 23 -54.20 -39.44 18.34
N VAL A 24 -53.47 -39.86 19.37
CA VAL A 24 -52.15 -39.30 19.69
C VAL A 24 -51.17 -39.53 18.55
N LEU A 25 -51.15 -40.73 17.95
CA LEU A 25 -50.25 -41.06 16.86
C LEU A 25 -50.57 -40.23 15.60
N LEU A 26 -51.86 -40.05 15.30
CA LEU A 26 -52.30 -39.14 14.23
C LEU A 26 -51.90 -37.69 14.50
N ALA A 27 -52.05 -37.20 15.74
CA ALA A 27 -51.66 -35.86 16.12
C ALA A 27 -50.13 -35.64 16.00
N VAL A 28 -49.32 -36.63 16.36
CA VAL A 28 -47.86 -36.57 16.18
C VAL A 28 -47.49 -36.58 14.70
N THR A 29 -48.11 -37.44 13.88
CA THR A 29 -47.83 -37.46 12.43
C THR A 29 -48.24 -36.17 11.74
N ALA A 30 -49.34 -35.56 12.18
CA ALA A 30 -49.80 -34.26 11.71
C ALA A 30 -48.77 -33.17 12.02
N LEU A 31 -48.30 -33.11 13.27
CA LEU A 31 -47.27 -32.15 13.69
C LEU A 31 -45.96 -32.33 12.92
N VAL A 32 -45.50 -33.58 12.77
CA VAL A 32 -44.28 -33.89 12.02
C VAL A 32 -44.40 -33.49 10.55
N THR A 33 -45.57 -33.67 9.94
CA THR A 33 -45.82 -33.28 8.55
C THR A 33 -45.79 -31.77 8.38
N ASP A 34 -46.46 -31.01 9.25
CA ASP A 34 -46.50 -29.55 9.19
C ASP A 34 -45.12 -28.93 9.44
N ILE A 35 -44.41 -29.37 10.49
CA ILE A 35 -43.05 -28.89 10.78
C ILE A 35 -42.08 -29.29 9.69
N GLY A 36 -42.15 -30.54 9.21
CA GLY A 36 -41.30 -31.03 8.13
C GLY A 36 -41.51 -30.25 6.83
N TYR A 37 -42.75 -29.91 6.50
CA TYR A 37 -43.07 -29.08 5.34
C TYR A 37 -42.58 -27.64 5.51
N LEU A 38 -42.75 -27.03 6.68
CA LEU A 38 -42.19 -25.69 6.97
C LEU A 38 -40.67 -25.67 6.80
N TYR A 39 -39.98 -26.68 7.32
CA TYR A 39 -38.52 -26.79 7.19
C TYR A 39 -38.09 -26.95 5.73
N LEU A 40 -38.82 -27.75 4.95
CA LEU A 40 -38.58 -27.91 3.52
C LEU A 40 -38.76 -26.59 2.75
N GLU A 41 -39.84 -25.85 3.02
CA GLU A 41 -40.11 -24.56 2.38
C GLU A 41 -39.08 -23.50 2.80
N GLN A 42 -38.65 -23.49 4.06
CA GLN A 42 -37.57 -22.61 4.51
C GLN A 42 -36.24 -22.94 3.78
N ALA A 43 -35.88 -24.21 3.65
CA ALA A 43 -34.68 -24.62 2.93
C ALA A 43 -34.71 -24.26 1.43
N ARG A 44 -35.88 -24.42 0.79
CA ARG A 44 -36.10 -23.98 -0.60
C ARG A 44 -35.99 -22.47 -0.75
N LEU A 45 -36.55 -21.71 0.19
CA LEU A 45 -36.45 -20.25 0.19
C LEU A 45 -35.02 -19.79 0.39
N GLN A 46 -34.29 -20.36 1.35
CA GLN A 46 -32.89 -20.05 1.57
C GLN A 46 -32.04 -20.36 0.34
N THR A 47 -32.25 -21.50 -0.32
CA THR A 47 -31.52 -21.87 -1.54
C THR A 47 -31.74 -20.84 -2.66
N ALA A 48 -32.99 -20.40 -2.86
CA ALA A 48 -33.30 -19.39 -3.86
C ALA A 48 -32.71 -18.02 -3.53
N ILE A 49 -32.72 -17.63 -2.26
CA ILE A 49 -32.13 -16.38 -1.78
C ILE A 49 -30.61 -16.40 -1.91
N ASP A 50 -29.93 -17.49 -1.57
CA ASP A 50 -28.49 -17.65 -1.74
C ASP A 50 -28.10 -17.59 -3.24
N ALA A 51 -28.88 -18.23 -4.12
CA ALA A 51 -28.66 -18.18 -5.56
C ALA A 51 -28.88 -16.76 -6.13
N GLY A 52 -29.97 -16.10 -5.72
CA GLY A 52 -30.27 -14.72 -6.12
C GLY A 52 -29.21 -13.75 -5.64
N TRP A 53 -28.81 -13.84 -4.36
CA TRP A 53 -27.73 -13.05 -3.78
C TRP A 53 -26.42 -13.25 -4.54
N LYS A 54 -26.02 -14.49 -4.79
CA LYS A 54 -24.79 -14.79 -5.53
C LYS A 54 -24.80 -14.17 -6.93
N ALA A 55 -25.90 -14.34 -7.67
CA ALA A 55 -26.03 -13.78 -9.01
C ALA A 55 -25.99 -12.23 -8.98
N GLY A 56 -26.69 -11.61 -8.03
CA GLY A 56 -26.66 -10.17 -7.83
C GLY A 56 -25.26 -9.66 -7.52
N PHE A 57 -24.55 -10.34 -6.62
CA PHE A 57 -23.18 -10.01 -6.24
C PHE A 57 -22.21 -10.17 -7.42
N ASP A 58 -22.30 -11.27 -8.17
CA ASP A 58 -21.49 -11.49 -9.37
C ASP A 58 -21.74 -10.37 -10.41
N ARG A 59 -22.99 -9.95 -10.59
CA ARG A 59 -23.35 -8.83 -11.48
C ARG A 59 -22.80 -7.50 -10.97
N MET A 60 -22.83 -7.27 -9.66
CA MET A 60 -22.25 -6.09 -9.03
C MET A 60 -20.74 -6.01 -9.29
N MET A 61 -20.02 -7.12 -9.13
CA MET A 61 -18.57 -7.18 -9.38
C MET A 61 -18.24 -6.93 -10.85
N GLN A 62 -19.01 -7.50 -11.79
CA GLN A 62 -18.84 -7.24 -13.23
C GLN A 62 -18.98 -5.77 -13.62
N ILE A 63 -19.93 -5.06 -13.01
CA ILE A 63 -20.14 -3.62 -13.27
C ILE A 63 -18.93 -2.82 -12.78
N LYS A 64 -18.42 -3.17 -11.60
CA LYS A 64 -17.28 -2.49 -10.98
C LYS A 64 -15.97 -2.75 -11.68
N SER A 65 -15.71 -3.98 -12.10
CA SER A 65 -14.55 -4.32 -12.91
C SER A 65 -14.56 -3.62 -14.27
N GLY A 66 -15.73 -3.14 -14.73
CA GLY A 66 -15.87 -2.31 -15.93
C GLY A 66 -15.57 -0.82 -15.72
N GLY A 67 -15.01 -0.41 -14.58
CA GLY A 67 -14.62 0.98 -14.27
C GLY A 67 -15.69 1.82 -13.56
N LYS A 68 -16.86 1.24 -13.25
CA LYS A 68 -17.90 1.90 -12.46
C LYS A 68 -17.79 1.54 -10.99
N HIS A 69 -16.85 2.17 -10.31
CA HIS A 69 -16.52 1.85 -8.91
C HIS A 69 -17.64 2.20 -7.92
N ILE A 70 -18.40 3.27 -8.16
CA ILE A 70 -19.55 3.69 -7.34
C ILE A 70 -20.84 3.36 -8.08
N LEU A 71 -21.75 2.63 -7.44
CA LEU A 71 -23.04 2.24 -8.01
C LEU A 71 -24.09 3.34 -7.82
N ASN A 72 -24.66 3.84 -8.92
CA ASN A 72 -25.86 4.68 -8.88
C ASN A 72 -27.14 3.82 -8.91
N GLU A 73 -28.30 4.45 -8.79
CA GLU A 73 -29.59 3.74 -8.76
C GLU A 73 -29.94 2.99 -10.05
N THR A 74 -29.38 3.38 -11.21
CA THR A 74 -29.53 2.62 -12.45
C THR A 74 -28.80 1.28 -12.36
N GLU A 75 -27.55 1.26 -11.91
CA GLU A 75 -26.80 0.00 -11.76
C GLU A 75 -27.38 -0.87 -10.64
N LYS A 76 -27.76 -0.28 -9.50
CA LYS A 76 -28.48 -1.00 -8.44
C LYS A 76 -29.79 -1.58 -8.96
N GLY A 77 -30.51 -0.87 -9.82
CA GLY A 77 -31.71 -1.37 -10.50
C GLY A 77 -31.45 -2.64 -11.33
N LEU A 78 -30.36 -2.67 -12.10
CA LEU A 78 -29.96 -3.84 -12.88
C LEU A 78 -29.59 -5.03 -11.99
N ILE A 79 -28.91 -4.79 -10.87
CA ILE A 79 -28.55 -5.83 -9.90
C ILE A 79 -29.81 -6.39 -9.25
N ARG A 80 -30.72 -5.52 -8.76
CA ARG A 80 -32.02 -5.92 -8.19
C ARG A 80 -32.82 -6.75 -9.17
N GLN A 81 -32.86 -6.35 -10.43
CA GLN A 81 -33.55 -7.13 -11.48
C GLN A 81 -32.92 -8.51 -11.65
N HIS A 82 -31.59 -8.60 -11.72
CA HIS A 82 -30.90 -9.88 -11.90
C HIS A 82 -31.11 -10.85 -10.73
N VAL A 83 -31.09 -10.35 -9.48
CA VAL A 83 -31.45 -11.13 -8.28
C VAL A 83 -32.86 -11.70 -8.42
N ARG A 84 -33.83 -10.84 -8.80
CA ARG A 84 -35.24 -11.23 -8.99
C ARG A 84 -35.40 -12.30 -10.06
N ASP A 85 -34.73 -12.17 -11.20
CA ASP A 85 -34.80 -13.13 -12.31
C ASP A 85 -34.27 -14.52 -11.90
N VAL A 86 -33.21 -14.58 -11.10
CA VAL A 86 -32.67 -15.84 -10.58
C VAL A 86 -33.60 -16.46 -9.54
N ILE A 87 -34.22 -15.67 -8.66
CA ILE A 87 -35.20 -16.18 -7.70
C ILE A 87 -36.43 -16.76 -8.44
N LYS A 88 -36.93 -16.10 -9.49
CA LYS A 88 -38.00 -16.65 -10.35
C LYS A 88 -37.61 -17.98 -10.99
N SER A 89 -36.37 -18.07 -11.46
CA SER A 89 -35.83 -19.30 -12.06
C SER A 89 -35.76 -20.47 -11.06
N ASN A 90 -35.79 -20.19 -9.75
CA ASN A 90 -35.90 -21.18 -8.68
C ASN A 90 -37.35 -21.55 -8.31
N GLY A 91 -38.34 -21.16 -9.12
CA GLY A 91 -39.74 -21.58 -9.00
C GLY A 91 -40.65 -20.65 -8.19
N TYR A 92 -40.24 -19.39 -7.98
CA TYR A 92 -41.04 -18.37 -7.29
C TYR A 92 -41.82 -17.51 -8.29
N SER A 93 -43.03 -17.08 -7.91
CA SER A 93 -43.88 -16.25 -8.78
C SER A 93 -43.46 -14.77 -8.80
N ASP A 94 -44.08 -13.98 -9.67
CA ASP A 94 -43.86 -12.53 -9.70
C ASP A 94 -44.29 -11.85 -8.38
N GLU A 95 -45.35 -12.33 -7.74
CA GLU A 95 -45.82 -11.84 -6.44
C GLU A 95 -44.83 -12.17 -5.31
N ASP A 96 -44.29 -13.39 -5.29
CA ASP A 96 -43.28 -13.80 -4.30
C ASP A 96 -42.01 -12.96 -4.41
N VAL A 97 -41.64 -12.58 -5.64
CA VAL A 97 -40.42 -11.83 -5.92
C VAL A 97 -40.59 -10.33 -5.67
N ALA A 98 -41.82 -9.81 -5.75
CA ALA A 98 -42.13 -8.41 -5.45
C ALA A 98 -41.92 -8.06 -3.97
N VAL A 99 -42.02 -9.03 -3.06
CA VAL A 99 -41.81 -8.85 -1.62
C VAL A 99 -40.37 -9.11 -1.15
N VAL A 100 -39.48 -9.49 -2.07
CA VAL A 100 -38.05 -9.67 -1.76
C VAL A 100 -37.42 -8.29 -1.53
N ASP A 101 -36.86 -8.10 -0.35
CA ASP A 101 -36.11 -6.92 0.03
C ASP A 101 -34.65 -7.08 -0.42
N ILE A 102 -34.20 -6.11 -1.24
CA ILE A 102 -32.86 -6.12 -1.84
C ILE A 102 -32.22 -4.76 -1.59
N ASP A 103 -31.24 -4.75 -0.70
CA ASP A 103 -30.59 -3.56 -0.20
C ASP A 103 -29.08 -3.59 -0.40
N PHE A 104 -28.46 -2.41 -0.38
CA PHE A 104 -27.02 -2.20 -0.54
C PHE A 104 -26.50 -1.43 0.68
N PRO A 105 -26.20 -2.10 1.80
CA PRO A 105 -25.80 -1.43 3.04
C PRO A 105 -24.55 -0.54 2.88
N SER A 106 -23.65 -0.94 1.99
CA SER A 106 -22.53 -0.12 1.52
C SER A 106 -22.35 -0.32 0.02
N ASN A 107 -21.48 0.47 -0.62
CA ASN A 107 -21.23 0.33 -2.05
C ASN A 107 -20.78 -1.10 -2.41
N ASN A 108 -20.09 -1.81 -1.52
CA ASN A 108 -19.54 -3.15 -1.76
C ASN A 108 -20.36 -4.29 -1.17
N GLN A 109 -21.54 -4.02 -0.61
CA GLN A 109 -22.37 -5.04 0.03
C GLN A 109 -23.73 -5.20 -0.64
N LEU A 110 -24.23 -6.43 -0.64
CA LEU A 110 -25.56 -6.80 -1.08
C LEU A 110 -26.27 -7.57 0.03
N LEU A 111 -27.50 -7.18 0.33
CA LEU A 111 -28.38 -7.86 1.26
C LEU A 111 -29.65 -8.28 0.52
N VAL A 112 -30.01 -9.56 0.63
CA VAL A 112 -31.24 -10.11 0.07
C VAL A 112 -32.02 -10.80 1.19
N LYS A 113 -33.27 -10.38 1.40
CA LYS A 113 -34.17 -10.92 2.43
C LYS A 113 -35.54 -11.21 1.83
N SER A 114 -36.17 -12.29 2.28
CA SER A 114 -37.56 -12.57 1.94
C SER A 114 -38.27 -13.28 3.10
N ASN A 115 -39.57 -13.05 3.19
CA ASN A 115 -40.46 -13.74 4.11
C ASN A 115 -41.65 -14.30 3.33
N LYS A 116 -41.92 -15.59 3.48
CA LYS A 116 -42.99 -16.30 2.77
C LYS A 116 -43.98 -16.89 3.78
N LYS A 117 -45.26 -16.69 3.51
CA LYS A 117 -46.34 -17.29 4.30
C LYS A 117 -46.67 -18.68 3.76
N VAL A 118 -46.41 -19.71 4.55
CA VAL A 118 -46.58 -21.12 4.17
C VAL A 118 -47.84 -21.68 4.84
N GLY A 119 -48.76 -22.20 4.03
CA GLY A 119 -49.96 -22.87 4.54
C GLY A 119 -49.60 -24.17 5.27
N LEU A 120 -50.24 -24.42 6.41
CA LEU A 120 -50.11 -25.67 7.17
C LEU A 120 -51.23 -26.63 6.79
N PHE A 121 -51.04 -27.93 6.91
CA PHE A 121 -52.05 -28.93 6.56
C PHE A 121 -52.96 -29.26 7.74
N PHE A 122 -52.39 -29.69 8.86
CA PHE A 122 -53.14 -30.21 9.99
C PHE A 122 -53.36 -29.20 11.10
N ALA A 123 -52.44 -28.25 11.28
CA ALA A 123 -52.58 -27.17 12.24
C ALA A 123 -53.80 -26.27 11.97
N GLN A 124 -54.37 -26.34 10.76
CA GLN A 124 -55.65 -25.70 10.42
C GLN A 124 -56.80 -26.18 11.31
N VAL A 125 -56.75 -27.43 11.80
CA VAL A 125 -57.78 -28.02 12.68
C VAL A 125 -57.86 -27.28 14.03
N ILE A 126 -56.76 -26.63 14.44
CA ILE A 126 -56.68 -25.77 15.63
C ILE A 126 -56.59 -24.27 15.26
N ASP A 127 -57.10 -23.90 14.08
CA ASP A 127 -57.16 -22.53 13.53
C ASP A 127 -55.80 -21.87 13.23
N ILE A 128 -54.73 -22.65 13.09
CA ILE A 128 -53.43 -22.17 12.63
C ILE A 128 -53.30 -22.48 11.14
N LYS A 129 -53.65 -21.50 10.29
CA LYS A 129 -53.75 -21.71 8.84
C LYS A 129 -52.41 -21.67 8.10
N SER A 130 -51.43 -20.98 8.67
CA SER A 130 -50.14 -20.71 8.02
C SER A 130 -49.09 -20.29 9.04
N SER A 131 -47.83 -20.43 8.68
CA SER A 131 -46.69 -19.87 9.40
C SER A 131 -45.76 -19.13 8.44
N ASP A 132 -45.01 -18.17 8.95
CA ASP A 132 -44.06 -17.38 8.18
C ASP A 132 -42.69 -18.07 8.21
N VAL A 133 -42.07 -18.22 7.03
CA VAL A 133 -40.68 -18.69 6.90
C VAL A 133 -39.83 -17.59 6.28
N GLY A 134 -38.74 -17.26 6.98
CA GLY A 134 -37.80 -16.22 6.56
C GLY A 134 -36.51 -16.81 6.01
N ALA A 135 -35.92 -16.11 5.06
CA ALA A 135 -34.58 -16.36 4.54
C ALA A 135 -33.84 -15.03 4.33
N SER A 136 -32.53 -15.05 4.55
CA SER A 136 -31.70 -13.87 4.34
C SER A 136 -30.28 -14.29 3.96
N ARG A 137 -29.66 -13.47 3.12
CA ARG A 137 -28.23 -13.57 2.80
C ARG A 137 -27.61 -12.18 2.71
N SER A 138 -26.47 -12.00 3.35
CA SER A 138 -25.61 -10.80 3.27
C SER A 138 -24.16 -11.20 3.11
N ASP A 139 -23.33 -10.23 2.75
CA ASP A 139 -21.88 -10.31 2.91
C ASP A 139 -21.48 -10.58 4.38
N VAL A 140 -20.30 -11.17 4.55
CA VAL A 140 -19.75 -11.53 5.86
C VAL A 140 -19.16 -10.29 6.52
N GLY A 141 -19.99 -9.54 7.24
CA GLY A 141 -19.56 -8.41 8.08
C GLY A 141 -18.94 -7.23 7.31
N ASP A 142 -18.58 -6.21 8.08
CA ASP A 142 -17.96 -4.97 7.58
C ASP A 142 -16.48 -5.23 7.27
N LEU A 143 -16.21 -6.06 6.26
CA LEU A 143 -14.85 -6.33 5.79
C LEU A 143 -14.32 -5.10 5.08
N GLY A 144 -13.08 -4.72 5.41
CA GLY A 144 -12.31 -3.81 4.56
C GLY A 144 -12.22 -4.30 3.12
N THR A 145 -11.82 -3.41 2.22
CA THR A 145 -11.62 -3.75 0.80
C THR A 145 -10.16 -3.97 0.48
N ILE A 146 -9.83 -4.86 -0.46
CA ILE A 146 -8.45 -5.02 -0.94
C ILE A 146 -7.99 -3.73 -1.60
N ILE A 147 -6.83 -3.21 -1.19
CA ILE A 147 -6.18 -2.03 -1.80
C ILE A 147 -4.92 -2.45 -2.58
N PRO A 148 -4.39 -1.63 -3.50
CA PRO A 148 -3.24 -1.97 -4.33
C PRO A 148 -1.91 -1.83 -3.57
N LEU A 149 -1.84 -2.36 -2.35
CA LEU A 149 -0.64 -2.41 -1.52
C LEU A 149 -0.33 -3.84 -1.08
N GLY A 150 0.94 -4.23 -1.12
CA GLY A 150 1.45 -5.48 -0.59
C GLY A 150 2.48 -5.22 0.51
N ILE A 151 2.43 -6.01 1.57
CA ILE A 151 3.38 -5.91 2.70
C ILE A 151 4.09 -7.25 2.94
N PRO A 152 5.31 -7.26 3.49
CA PRO A 152 5.90 -8.47 4.04
C PRO A 152 5.19 -8.90 5.34
N HIS A 153 5.39 -10.15 5.75
CA HIS A 153 4.90 -10.65 7.05
C HIS A 153 5.88 -10.27 8.17
N GLY A 154 5.91 -8.99 8.52
CA GLY A 154 6.80 -8.46 9.56
C GLY A 154 6.73 -6.93 9.68
N PRO A 155 7.11 -6.35 10.83
CA PRO A 155 7.22 -4.91 10.98
C PRO A 155 8.22 -4.32 9.98
N THR A 156 7.77 -3.27 9.30
CA THR A 156 8.56 -2.50 8.35
C THR A 156 8.78 -1.09 8.90
N LYS A 157 10.01 -0.59 8.78
CA LYS A 157 10.45 0.72 9.26
C LYS A 157 11.05 1.51 8.10
N ASP A 158 10.62 2.76 7.98
CA ASP A 158 11.23 3.72 7.08
C ASP A 158 12.43 4.33 7.78
N VAL A 159 13.65 4.16 7.26
CA VAL A 159 14.84 4.59 7.99
C VAL A 159 15.40 5.91 7.44
N SER A 160 15.36 6.04 6.12
CA SER A 160 15.66 7.27 5.38
C SER A 160 14.87 7.30 4.08
N PRO A 161 14.92 8.40 3.31
CA PRO A 161 14.29 8.44 2.00
C PRO A 161 14.66 7.28 1.06
N THR A 162 15.84 6.68 1.22
CA THR A 162 16.38 5.66 0.32
C THR A 162 16.53 4.29 0.96
N LYS A 163 16.39 4.13 2.29
CA LYS A 163 16.52 2.84 2.97
C LYS A 163 15.35 2.50 3.88
N TYR A 164 15.08 1.21 3.98
CA TYR A 164 14.09 0.63 4.88
C TYR A 164 14.71 -0.51 5.70
N ARG A 165 14.02 -0.92 6.77
CA ARG A 165 14.28 -2.17 7.48
C ARG A 165 12.98 -2.96 7.55
N CYS A 166 13.09 -4.27 7.46
CA CYS A 166 12.00 -5.18 7.77
C CYS A 166 12.54 -6.32 8.62
N GLU A 167 11.88 -6.57 9.74
CA GLU A 167 12.12 -7.76 10.57
C GLU A 167 10.98 -8.72 10.23
N LEU A 168 11.27 -9.75 9.44
CA LEU A 168 10.27 -10.77 9.13
C LEU A 168 9.96 -11.57 10.38
N PHE A 169 8.68 -11.87 10.59
CA PHE A 169 8.25 -12.67 11.71
C PHE A 169 8.75 -14.11 11.60
N ASP A 170 9.18 -14.65 12.74
CA ASP A 170 9.33 -16.10 12.90
C ASP A 170 7.96 -16.80 12.96
N SER A 171 7.95 -18.13 12.95
CA SER A 171 6.70 -18.92 12.83
C SER A 171 5.66 -18.69 13.95
N ASP A 172 6.10 -18.22 15.11
CA ASP A 172 5.30 -17.93 16.29
C ASP A 172 5.00 -16.44 16.48
N GLU A 173 5.57 -15.57 15.65
CA GLU A 173 5.36 -14.13 15.70
C GLU A 173 4.23 -13.67 14.75
N GLU A 174 3.59 -12.56 15.11
CA GLU A 174 2.46 -12.04 14.35
C GLU A 174 2.21 -10.55 14.59
N PHE A 175 1.42 -9.94 13.71
CA PHE A 175 0.97 -8.57 13.90
C PHE A 175 0.12 -8.48 15.16
N THR A 176 0.46 -7.54 16.04
CA THR A 176 -0.30 -7.23 17.26
C THR A 176 -1.51 -6.36 16.96
N VAL A 177 -2.69 -6.76 17.43
CA VAL A 177 -3.95 -5.98 17.27
C VAL A 177 -3.80 -4.59 17.90
N GLY A 178 -4.25 -3.57 17.18
CA GLY A 178 -4.19 -2.16 17.58
C GLY A 178 -2.82 -1.50 17.43
N LYS A 179 -1.75 -2.26 17.12
CA LYS A 179 -0.42 -1.71 16.86
C LYS A 179 -0.37 -1.10 15.47
N GLU A 180 0.34 0.03 15.38
CA GLU A 180 0.59 0.76 14.13
C GLU A 180 1.70 0.09 13.31
N TYR A 181 1.50 0.01 11.99
CA TYR A 181 2.49 -0.50 11.04
C TYR A 181 2.53 0.39 9.79
N ILE A 182 3.70 0.44 9.15
CA ILE A 182 3.82 0.96 7.80
C ILE A 182 3.28 -0.09 6.83
N ILE A 183 2.24 0.28 6.08
CA ILE A 183 1.67 -0.57 5.02
C ILE A 183 2.10 -0.12 3.61
N LYS A 184 2.74 1.06 3.51
CA LYS A 184 3.42 1.55 2.31
C LYS A 184 4.59 2.44 2.70
N LEU A 185 5.78 2.14 2.18
CA LEU A 185 6.95 2.98 2.41
C LEU A 185 6.78 4.37 1.79
N GLY A 186 7.46 5.34 2.38
CA GLY A 186 7.61 6.69 1.86
C GLY A 186 8.24 6.72 0.49
N GLU A 187 7.56 7.40 -0.43
CA GLU A 187 7.98 7.65 -1.79
C GLU A 187 8.55 9.07 -1.88
N LYS A 188 9.87 9.16 -2.02
CA LYS A 188 10.50 10.41 -2.42
C LYS A 188 10.76 10.35 -3.93
N PRO A 189 10.31 11.33 -4.75
CA PRO A 189 11.02 11.57 -5.99
C PRO A 189 12.49 11.78 -5.62
N MET A 190 13.42 11.08 -6.29
CA MET A 190 14.87 11.21 -6.03
C MET A 190 15.34 12.63 -6.36
N ASP A 191 15.07 13.55 -5.44
CA ASP A 191 15.86 14.73 -5.22
C ASP A 191 15.60 15.33 -3.82
N PRO A 192 16.27 14.81 -2.77
CA PRO A 192 16.43 15.57 -1.54
C PRO A 192 17.08 16.95 -1.72
N PHE A 193 17.67 17.19 -2.90
CA PHE A 193 18.64 18.24 -3.13
C PHE A 193 18.24 19.22 -4.22
N GLY A 194 17.02 19.11 -4.79
CA GLY A 194 16.55 20.00 -5.86
C GLY A 194 17.44 20.04 -7.11
N GLY A 195 18.22 18.99 -7.39
CA GLY A 195 19.02 18.87 -8.60
C GLY A 195 20.09 17.77 -8.62
N GLY A 196 20.35 17.08 -7.51
CA GLY A 196 21.49 16.18 -7.35
C GLY A 196 22.71 16.85 -6.70
N LEU A 197 23.88 16.76 -7.35
CA LEU A 197 25.18 17.23 -6.82
C LEU A 197 25.36 18.74 -7.00
N ALA A 198 25.81 19.44 -5.96
CA ALA A 198 26.29 20.81 -6.09
C ALA A 198 27.70 20.82 -6.73
N PRO A 199 28.04 21.83 -7.54
CA PRO A 199 29.29 21.89 -8.31
C PRO A 199 30.48 22.34 -7.44
N TRP A 200 30.57 21.82 -6.22
CA TRP A 200 31.64 22.12 -5.26
C TRP A 200 32.31 20.84 -4.80
N GLY A 201 33.61 20.90 -4.58
CA GLY A 201 34.36 19.83 -3.94
C GLY A 201 34.82 20.26 -2.56
N VAL A 202 34.72 19.37 -1.58
CA VAL A 202 35.35 19.53 -0.27
C VAL A 202 36.52 18.58 -0.13
N VAL A 203 37.56 19.00 0.59
CA VAL A 203 38.75 18.19 0.87
C VAL A 203 38.66 17.62 2.29
N PRO A 204 39.13 16.40 2.57
CA PRO A 204 39.14 15.86 3.92
C PRO A 204 39.87 16.75 4.92
N ILE A 205 39.24 17.00 6.08
CA ILE A 205 39.88 17.63 7.25
C ILE A 205 40.81 16.63 7.94
N VAL A 206 40.36 15.37 8.01
CA VAL A 206 41.13 14.25 8.58
C VAL A 206 41.30 13.19 7.49
N ALA A 207 42.50 13.11 6.91
CA ALA A 207 42.77 12.25 5.75
C ALA A 207 42.59 10.73 6.03
N THR A 208 42.62 10.31 7.30
CA THR A 208 42.42 8.90 7.69
C THR A 208 40.95 8.53 7.89
N ASP A 209 40.06 9.51 7.97
CA ASP A 209 38.63 9.27 8.09
C ASP A 209 38.04 9.11 6.68
N THR A 210 37.54 7.92 6.38
CA THR A 210 37.00 7.56 5.06
C THR A 210 35.48 7.63 5.00
N ILE A 211 34.83 8.05 6.09
CA ILE A 211 33.37 8.14 6.19
C ILE A 211 32.98 9.60 6.28
N GLU A 212 33.34 10.27 7.38
CA GLU A 212 32.94 11.66 7.66
C GLU A 212 34.02 12.65 7.21
N PHE A 213 35.20 12.16 6.81
CA PHE A 213 36.36 12.96 6.38
C PHE A 213 36.77 14.06 7.37
N GLY A 214 36.46 13.88 8.66
CA GLY A 214 36.72 14.85 9.74
C GLY A 214 35.69 15.96 9.89
N PHE A 215 34.56 15.93 9.16
CA PHE A 215 33.46 16.87 9.34
C PHE A 215 32.55 16.44 10.51
N ALA A 216 32.08 17.40 11.31
CA ALA A 216 31.27 17.16 12.51
C ALA A 216 29.82 17.57 12.28
N SER A 217 28.87 16.65 12.54
CA SER A 217 27.43 16.91 12.30
C SER A 217 26.94 18.15 13.04
N ASN A 218 25.98 18.85 12.46
CA ASN A 218 25.41 20.11 12.98
C ASN A 218 26.42 21.26 13.12
N THR A 219 27.63 21.12 12.56
CA THR A 219 28.61 22.20 12.49
C THR A 219 28.44 22.96 11.19
N ILE A 220 28.46 24.29 11.26
CA ILE A 220 28.43 25.16 10.08
C ILE A 220 29.84 25.28 9.52
N TYR A 221 29.99 24.94 8.24
CA TYR A 221 31.22 25.08 7.47
C TYR A 221 31.04 26.14 6.39
N ILE A 222 32.17 26.71 5.97
CA ILE A 222 32.24 27.51 4.75
C ILE A 222 32.50 26.55 3.59
N LEU A 223 31.48 26.30 2.77
CA LEU A 223 31.59 25.40 1.62
C LEU A 223 32.35 26.03 0.46
N LYS A 224 32.19 27.35 0.33
CA LYS A 224 32.85 28.13 -0.71
C LYS A 224 33.31 29.43 -0.07
N GLN A 225 34.61 29.65 -0.09
CA GLN A 225 35.22 30.95 0.16
C GLN A 225 36.02 31.31 -1.09
N SER A 226 35.76 32.49 -1.64
CA SER A 226 36.52 33.02 -2.78
C SER A 226 37.37 34.18 -2.28
N ASP A 227 38.22 34.00 -1.29
CA ASP A 227 39.05 35.14 -0.91
C ASP A 227 40.07 35.42 -2.04
N GLY A 228 40.27 36.69 -2.39
CA GLY A 228 41.22 37.05 -3.45
C GLY A 228 42.69 36.79 -3.09
N LYS A 229 42.97 36.01 -2.02
CA LYS A 229 44.29 35.90 -1.37
C LYS A 229 44.67 34.47 -0.92
N GLU A 230 43.72 33.57 -0.64
CA GLU A 230 43.93 32.16 -0.25
C GLU A 230 43.20 31.22 -1.22
N THR A 231 43.75 31.06 -2.43
CA THR A 231 43.33 29.98 -3.33
C THR A 231 43.68 28.63 -2.72
N ILE A 232 42.77 27.65 -2.77
CA ILE A 232 43.04 26.24 -2.36
C ILE A 232 44.33 25.75 -3.06
N THR A 233 44.45 26.06 -4.34
CA THR A 233 45.69 25.99 -5.13
C THR A 233 45.58 26.98 -6.30
N PRO A 234 46.67 27.50 -6.87
CA PRO A 234 46.61 28.50 -7.94
C PRO A 234 45.61 28.17 -9.06
N GLY A 235 44.65 29.08 -9.26
CA GLY A 235 43.62 28.97 -10.29
C GLY A 235 42.39 28.14 -9.93
N ASN A 236 42.36 27.49 -8.76
CA ASN A 236 41.25 26.62 -8.33
C ASN A 236 40.59 27.13 -7.05
N PHE A 237 39.27 27.14 -7.06
CA PHE A 237 38.45 27.73 -5.99
C PHE A 237 37.43 26.76 -5.39
N GLY A 238 37.57 25.47 -5.70
CA GLY A 238 36.67 24.44 -5.19
C GLY A 238 35.49 24.12 -6.09
N CYS A 239 35.41 24.74 -7.28
CA CYS A 239 34.34 24.48 -8.24
C CYS A 239 34.66 23.24 -9.07
N LEU A 240 33.65 22.39 -9.27
CA LEU A 240 33.76 21.13 -10.00
C LEU A 240 32.87 21.16 -11.24
N ASP A 241 33.41 20.58 -12.31
CA ASP A 241 32.68 20.23 -13.51
C ASP A 241 32.00 18.88 -13.28
N ILE A 242 30.69 18.91 -13.06
CA ILE A 242 29.89 17.75 -12.61
C ILE A 242 28.96 17.20 -13.69
N ASP A 243 29.01 17.75 -14.90
CA ASP A 243 28.16 17.31 -16.01
C ASP A 243 28.87 16.35 -16.97
N GLY A 244 30.18 16.21 -16.81
CA GLY A 244 31.02 15.23 -17.51
C GLY A 244 31.63 15.77 -18.81
N ASP A 245 31.26 16.98 -19.24
CA ASP A 245 31.79 17.63 -20.42
C ASP A 245 32.72 18.77 -20.02
N HIS A 246 34.02 18.65 -20.34
CA HIS A 246 35.03 19.68 -20.06
C HIS A 246 34.87 20.92 -20.96
N ALA A 247 33.76 21.61 -20.80
CA ALA A 247 33.34 22.80 -21.53
C ALA A 247 32.27 23.53 -20.73
N GLY A 248 32.52 24.77 -20.36
CA GLY A 248 31.58 25.49 -19.52
C GLY A 248 32.08 26.86 -19.12
N GLY A 249 31.25 27.57 -18.35
CA GLY A 249 31.57 28.86 -17.78
C GLY A 249 30.58 29.21 -16.67
N ALA A 250 30.62 30.44 -16.18
CA ALA A 250 29.82 30.85 -15.02
C ALA A 250 28.30 30.57 -15.14
N ASN A 251 27.74 30.58 -16.35
CA ASN A 251 26.32 30.26 -16.57
C ASN A 251 26.01 28.77 -16.41
N ASP A 252 26.89 27.88 -16.88
CA ASP A 252 26.69 26.45 -16.67
C ASP A 252 26.80 26.13 -15.18
N TYR A 253 27.86 26.62 -14.54
CA TYR A 253 28.05 26.49 -13.10
C TYR A 253 26.88 27.04 -12.27
N LEU A 254 26.27 28.17 -12.68
CA LEU A 254 25.05 28.72 -12.07
C LEU A 254 23.89 27.71 -12.13
N ASP A 255 23.65 27.13 -13.30
CA ASP A 255 22.60 26.14 -13.50
C ASP A 255 22.89 24.87 -12.70
N ARG A 256 24.16 24.46 -12.57
CA ARG A 256 24.56 23.35 -11.68
C ARG A 256 24.31 23.66 -10.20
N ILE A 257 24.44 24.90 -9.75
CA ILE A 257 24.01 25.24 -8.40
C ILE A 257 22.49 25.10 -8.28
N LYS A 258 21.72 25.66 -9.22
CA LYS A 258 20.25 25.69 -9.15
C LYS A 258 19.62 24.31 -9.24
N TYR A 259 20.15 23.46 -10.11
CA TYR A 259 19.50 22.25 -10.62
C TYR A 259 20.40 21.02 -10.64
N GLY A 260 21.63 21.13 -10.12
CA GLY A 260 22.61 20.04 -10.01
C GLY A 260 23.03 19.40 -11.33
N ASN A 261 23.60 18.19 -11.23
CA ASN A 261 24.14 17.45 -12.38
C ASN A 261 23.08 16.87 -13.33
N LYS A 262 21.78 17.01 -13.01
CA LYS A 262 20.67 16.50 -13.84
C LYS A 262 20.13 17.50 -14.85
N PHE A 263 20.57 18.76 -14.81
CA PHE A 263 20.04 19.82 -15.69
C PHE A 263 20.52 19.66 -17.15
N GLY A 264 19.58 19.73 -18.10
CA GLY A 264 19.88 19.87 -19.54
C GLY A 264 20.36 18.63 -20.29
N ILE A 265 20.64 17.49 -19.63
CA ILE A 265 21.17 16.30 -20.30
C ILE A 265 20.18 15.13 -20.22
N ALA A 266 19.48 14.85 -21.33
CA ALA A 266 18.51 13.75 -21.44
C ALA A 266 19.12 12.34 -21.36
N SER A 267 20.46 12.22 -21.40
CA SER A 267 21.20 10.96 -21.45
C SER A 267 22.13 10.70 -20.26
N TYR A 268 22.30 11.66 -19.34
CA TYR A 268 23.16 11.47 -18.17
C TYR A 268 22.36 10.80 -17.05
N ASN A 269 22.18 9.49 -17.21
CA ASN A 269 21.38 8.64 -16.33
C ASN A 269 22.15 8.08 -15.13
N GLU A 270 23.46 8.32 -15.02
CA GLU A 270 24.27 7.77 -13.93
C GLU A 270 24.82 8.88 -13.03
N PRO A 271 24.59 8.83 -11.70
CA PRO A 271 25.21 9.77 -10.78
C PRO A 271 26.73 9.53 -10.72
N LEU A 272 27.52 10.60 -10.59
CA LEU A 272 28.96 10.49 -10.31
C LEU A 272 29.20 9.53 -9.12
N SER A 273 30.22 8.72 -9.25
CA SER A 273 30.59 7.64 -8.33
C SER A 273 31.96 7.87 -7.68
N ILE A 274 32.22 7.19 -6.57
CA ILE A 274 33.55 7.17 -5.96
C ILE A 274 34.52 6.52 -6.96
N GLY A 275 35.68 7.18 -7.17
CA GLY A 275 36.68 6.80 -8.16
C GLY A 275 36.54 7.52 -9.49
N ASP A 276 35.45 8.27 -9.73
CA ASP A 276 35.32 9.08 -10.93
C ASP A 276 36.34 10.21 -10.96
N MET A 277 36.84 10.48 -12.16
CA MET A 277 37.85 11.49 -12.43
C MET A 277 37.22 12.66 -13.18
N ILE A 278 37.01 13.77 -12.48
CA ILE A 278 36.30 14.98 -12.95
C ILE A 278 37.24 16.17 -13.09
N TYR A 279 36.84 17.20 -13.83
CA TYR A 279 37.62 18.44 -13.92
C TYR A 279 37.17 19.44 -12.86
N SER A 280 38.05 20.39 -12.53
CA SER A 280 37.64 21.59 -11.81
C SER A 280 37.28 22.72 -12.77
N GLU A 281 36.34 23.55 -12.36
CA GLU A 281 35.98 24.77 -13.07
C GLU A 281 36.78 25.96 -12.59
N THR A 282 37.20 26.82 -13.52
CA THR A 282 38.01 28.02 -13.21
C THR A 282 37.38 29.28 -13.77
N GLY A 283 37.87 30.43 -13.30
CA GLY A 283 37.33 31.75 -13.67
C GLY A 283 36.48 32.39 -12.58
N ASN A 284 35.89 33.54 -12.89
CA ASN A 284 35.14 34.33 -11.91
C ASN A 284 33.70 33.82 -11.75
N MET A 285 33.49 32.97 -10.73
CA MET A 285 32.19 32.35 -10.42
C MET A 285 31.36 33.09 -9.35
N VAL A 286 31.76 34.31 -8.96
CA VAL A 286 31.15 35.04 -7.83
C VAL A 286 29.67 35.33 -8.07
N GLY A 287 29.34 35.96 -9.20
CA GLY A 287 27.95 36.31 -9.52
C GLY A 287 27.06 35.08 -9.64
N ALA A 288 27.55 34.04 -10.31
CA ALA A 288 26.85 32.76 -10.43
C ALA A 288 26.64 32.07 -9.07
N THR A 289 27.62 32.15 -8.16
CA THR A 289 27.48 31.59 -6.81
C THR A 289 26.38 32.30 -6.02
N VAL A 290 26.38 33.64 -6.05
CA VAL A 290 25.37 34.45 -5.36
C VAL A 290 23.99 34.19 -5.93
N GLU A 291 23.84 34.23 -7.26
CA GLU A 291 22.54 34.01 -7.90
C GLU A 291 22.02 32.58 -7.69
N GLY A 292 22.87 31.57 -7.82
CA GLY A 292 22.48 30.17 -7.67
C GLY A 292 22.07 29.82 -6.24
N VAL A 293 22.83 30.29 -5.24
CA VAL A 293 22.49 30.05 -3.83
C VAL A 293 21.24 30.85 -3.45
N GLN A 294 21.10 32.09 -3.92
CA GLN A 294 19.88 32.88 -3.68
C GLN A 294 18.65 32.19 -4.29
N TYR A 295 18.75 31.66 -5.51
CA TYR A 295 17.68 30.87 -6.14
C TYR A 295 17.28 29.67 -5.27
N ARG A 296 18.25 28.95 -4.70
CA ARG A 296 17.96 27.84 -3.79
C ARG A 296 17.22 28.29 -2.54
N PHE A 297 17.57 29.43 -1.95
CA PHE A 297 16.80 30.00 -0.84
C PHE A 297 15.38 30.38 -1.23
N ASP A 298 15.22 31.09 -2.35
CA ASP A 298 13.92 31.58 -2.83
C ASP A 298 12.96 30.44 -3.18
N ASN A 299 13.49 29.26 -3.52
CA ASN A 299 12.72 28.06 -3.87
C ASN A 299 12.75 26.96 -2.80
N ASN A 300 13.27 27.26 -1.60
CA ASN A 300 13.36 26.31 -0.47
C ASN A 300 14.12 25.00 -0.81
N LEU A 301 15.20 25.10 -1.58
CA LEU A 301 16.08 24.00 -1.99
C LEU A 301 17.40 24.03 -1.20
N LEU A 302 17.31 23.90 0.12
CA LEU A 302 18.43 24.21 1.03
C LEU A 302 19.44 23.07 1.18
N ASP A 303 19.05 21.82 0.95
CA ASP A 303 19.93 20.67 1.11
C ASP A 303 20.70 20.41 -0.20
N MET A 304 21.96 19.99 -0.09
CA MET A 304 22.84 19.67 -1.21
C MET A 304 23.75 18.49 -0.90
N ARG A 305 24.13 17.75 -1.94
CA ARG A 305 25.17 16.72 -1.89
C ARG A 305 26.42 17.22 -2.61
N ILE A 306 27.57 17.03 -1.99
CA ILE A 306 28.84 17.64 -2.37
C ILE A 306 29.90 16.54 -2.47
N PRO A 307 30.57 16.38 -3.63
CA PRO A 307 31.73 15.51 -3.77
C PRO A 307 32.84 15.82 -2.76
N VAL A 308 33.42 14.77 -2.17
CA VAL A 308 34.70 14.83 -1.47
C VAL A 308 35.78 14.49 -2.47
N VAL A 309 36.76 15.36 -2.60
CA VAL A 309 37.90 15.19 -3.50
C VAL A 309 39.19 15.04 -2.71
N ARG A 310 40.09 14.19 -3.19
CA ARG A 310 41.38 13.94 -2.51
C ARG A 310 42.19 15.23 -2.32
N ASN A 311 42.26 16.04 -3.37
CA ASN A 311 42.93 17.33 -3.42
C ASN A 311 42.51 18.06 -4.69
N PHE A 312 42.67 19.39 -4.71
CA PHE A 312 42.55 20.17 -5.94
C PHE A 312 43.90 20.25 -6.67
N VAL A 313 43.83 20.54 -7.97
CA VAL A 313 44.97 20.69 -8.90
C VAL A 313 45.07 22.12 -9.41
N ASN A 314 46.26 22.53 -9.88
CA ASN A 314 46.47 23.86 -10.44
C ASN A 314 45.67 24.05 -11.74
N GLY A 315 44.88 25.11 -11.80
CA GLY A 315 44.00 25.38 -12.94
C GLY A 315 42.95 24.28 -13.15
N GLN A 316 42.73 23.87 -14.40
CA GLN A 316 41.69 22.90 -14.80
C GLN A 316 42.19 21.78 -15.72
N SER A 317 43.50 21.66 -15.95
CA SER A 317 44.04 20.75 -16.95
C SER A 317 44.12 19.29 -16.48
N ASP A 318 44.21 19.08 -15.16
CA ASP A 318 44.29 17.75 -14.57
C ASP A 318 42.94 17.36 -13.96
N LYS A 319 42.66 16.06 -13.95
CA LYS A 319 41.46 15.50 -13.33
C LYS A 319 41.65 15.29 -11.83
N ILE A 320 40.55 15.40 -11.09
CA ILE A 320 40.44 15.24 -9.66
C ILE A 320 39.61 13.98 -9.37
N GLU A 321 40.12 13.13 -8.47
CA GLU A 321 39.43 11.91 -8.02
C GLU A 321 38.36 12.25 -6.97
N ILE A 322 37.14 11.78 -7.20
CA ILE A 322 36.09 11.74 -6.18
C ILE A 322 36.37 10.57 -5.24
N ILE A 323 36.53 10.86 -3.94
CA ILE A 323 36.80 9.87 -2.91
C ILE A 323 35.64 9.64 -1.95
N GLY A 324 34.56 10.44 -2.07
CA GLY A 324 33.38 10.33 -1.22
C GLY A 324 32.32 11.37 -1.57
N PHE A 325 31.23 11.38 -0.82
CA PHE A 325 30.18 12.39 -0.92
C PHE A 325 29.70 12.77 0.47
N LEU A 326 29.53 14.07 0.70
CA LEU A 326 29.02 14.63 1.94
C LEU A 326 27.75 15.44 1.67
N ASN A 327 26.92 15.61 2.69
CA ASN A 327 25.66 16.33 2.57
C ASN A 327 25.63 17.56 3.48
N PHE A 328 25.08 18.65 2.97
CA PHE A 328 25.08 19.94 3.64
C PHE A 328 23.76 20.68 3.45
N ARG A 329 23.36 21.48 4.45
CA ARG A 329 22.18 22.36 4.41
C ARG A 329 22.63 23.81 4.39
N LEU A 330 22.26 24.58 3.38
CA LEU A 330 22.46 26.01 3.35
C LEU A 330 21.79 26.66 4.57
N THR A 331 22.57 27.42 5.35
CA THR A 331 22.08 28.02 6.61
C THR A 331 21.73 29.49 6.48
N GLN A 332 22.27 30.16 5.46
CA GLN A 332 22.01 31.57 5.19
C GLN A 332 22.25 31.91 3.72
N ALA A 333 21.59 32.98 3.26
CA ALA A 333 21.78 33.56 1.95
C ALA A 333 23.28 33.87 1.67
N PRO A 334 23.71 33.85 0.40
CA PRO A 334 25.12 34.03 0.07
C PRO A 334 25.59 35.45 0.40
N VAL A 335 26.83 35.58 0.86
CA VAL A 335 27.45 36.89 1.15
C VAL A 335 28.38 37.27 0.01
N GLU A 336 28.09 38.39 -0.67
CA GLU A 336 28.92 38.93 -1.74
C GLU A 336 29.76 40.12 -1.25
N ASP A 337 31.07 40.09 -1.49
CA ASP A 337 31.91 41.29 -1.46
C ASP A 337 32.22 41.73 -2.90
N LYS A 338 31.55 42.79 -3.36
CA LYS A 338 31.72 43.33 -4.72
C LYS A 338 33.08 43.98 -4.95
N LYS A 339 33.72 44.49 -3.89
CA LYS A 339 35.01 45.19 -3.98
C LYS A 339 36.12 44.18 -4.19
N ASP A 340 36.11 43.12 -3.39
CA ASP A 340 37.13 42.08 -3.43
C ASP A 340 36.75 40.91 -4.37
N LYS A 341 35.57 40.98 -5.00
CA LYS A 341 34.98 39.98 -5.89
C LYS A 341 35.00 38.60 -5.24
N THR A 342 34.37 38.52 -4.08
CA THR A 342 34.30 37.27 -3.30
C THR A 342 32.85 36.89 -3.03
N ALA A 343 32.58 35.58 -2.93
CA ALA A 343 31.31 35.04 -2.47
C ALA A 343 31.60 34.03 -1.37
N THR A 344 30.80 34.06 -0.30
CA THR A 344 30.87 33.10 0.80
C THR A 344 29.56 32.34 0.94
N VAL A 345 29.67 31.01 0.98
CA VAL A 345 28.53 30.09 1.16
C VAL A 345 28.72 29.31 2.44
N TYR A 346 27.70 29.37 3.31
CA TYR A 346 27.69 28.69 4.60
C TYR A 346 26.69 27.56 4.57
N ALA A 347 27.12 26.40 5.06
CA ALA A 347 26.22 25.27 5.19
C ALA A 347 26.55 24.43 6.42
N MET A 348 25.50 23.91 7.04
CA MET A 348 25.57 22.96 8.12
C MET A 348 25.86 21.59 7.56
N TYR A 349 26.88 20.92 8.07
CA TYR A 349 27.15 19.54 7.73
C TYR A 349 26.09 18.63 8.31
N LEU A 350 25.54 17.77 7.46
CA LEU A 350 24.44 16.89 7.81
C LEU A 350 24.88 15.43 7.98
N GLY A 351 26.10 15.09 7.54
CA GLY A 351 26.65 13.73 7.54
C GLY A 351 26.99 13.25 6.13
N ALA A 352 27.91 12.29 6.02
CA ALA A 352 28.23 11.60 4.76
C ALA A 352 27.00 10.88 4.20
N ASP A 353 26.11 10.52 5.12
CA ASP A 353 24.99 9.64 4.89
C ASP A 353 23.62 10.31 5.04
N TYR A 354 23.56 11.61 5.25
CA TYR A 354 22.28 12.31 5.31
C TYR A 354 21.43 12.15 4.02
N ALA A 355 22.02 11.74 2.89
CA ALA A 355 21.29 11.12 1.77
C ALA A 355 21.67 9.67 1.40
N VAL A 356 22.61 9.05 2.13
CA VAL A 356 23.07 7.65 1.94
C VAL A 356 23.20 6.96 3.29
N ASP A 357 22.18 7.11 4.09
CA ASP A 357 21.96 6.64 5.45
C ASP A 357 22.93 5.57 6.02
N ASN A 358 23.70 5.92 7.06
CA ASN A 358 24.55 5.01 7.83
C ASN A 358 23.72 4.18 8.83
N THR A 359 22.40 4.31 8.82
CA THR A 359 21.59 3.31 9.49
C THR A 359 21.68 1.98 8.76
N VAL A 360 21.78 0.92 9.56
CA VAL A 360 21.66 -0.46 9.09
C VAL A 360 20.31 -0.59 8.38
N GLY A 361 20.28 -0.89 7.09
CA GLY A 361 19.02 -0.96 6.32
C GLY A 361 19.26 -1.30 4.85
N MET A 362 18.21 -1.76 4.18
CA MET A 362 18.24 -2.17 2.77
C MET A 362 17.80 -1.01 1.87
N PRO A 363 18.37 -0.85 0.66
CA PRO A 363 17.89 0.13 -0.31
C PRO A 363 16.42 -0.12 -0.68
N LYS A 364 15.62 0.95 -0.79
CA LYS A 364 14.26 0.88 -1.31
C LYS A 364 14.29 0.82 -2.83
N LEU A 365 13.87 -0.30 -3.39
CA LEU A 365 13.69 -0.48 -4.84
C LEU A 365 12.22 -0.35 -5.25
N SER A 366 11.30 -0.68 -4.33
CA SER A 366 9.87 -0.35 -4.44
C SER A 366 9.31 0.12 -3.10
N PHE A 367 8.03 0.49 -3.10
CA PHE A 367 7.35 1.10 -1.95
C PHE A 367 6.15 0.30 -1.44
N GLY A 368 5.95 -0.90 -1.96
CA GLY A 368 4.84 -1.79 -1.59
C GLY A 368 3.59 -1.63 -2.46
N ARG A 369 3.64 -0.84 -3.53
CA ARG A 369 2.54 -0.79 -4.50
C ARG A 369 2.50 -2.08 -5.30
N ILE A 370 1.29 -2.56 -5.55
CA ILE A 370 1.02 -3.75 -6.35
C ILE A 370 -0.06 -3.47 -7.38
N ASP A 371 -0.02 -4.24 -8.46
CA ASP A 371 -1.05 -4.31 -9.48
C ASP A 371 -1.81 -5.65 -9.35
N PRO A 372 -2.98 -5.67 -8.69
CA PRO A 372 -3.72 -6.91 -8.43
C PRO A 372 -4.25 -7.61 -9.69
N ASP A 373 -4.42 -6.90 -10.81
CA ASP A 373 -4.92 -7.47 -12.05
C ASP A 373 -3.81 -7.87 -13.02
N ASN A 374 -2.55 -7.55 -12.72
CA ASN A 374 -1.37 -7.87 -13.53
C ASN A 374 -1.40 -7.28 -14.94
N ILE A 375 -2.18 -6.22 -15.17
CA ILE A 375 -2.27 -5.48 -16.42
C ILE A 375 -1.70 -4.08 -16.17
N SER A 376 -0.46 -3.86 -16.63
CA SER A 376 0.30 -2.60 -16.54
C SER A 376 -0.60 -1.37 -16.31
N THR A 377 -0.59 -0.87 -15.09
CA THR A 377 -1.50 0.18 -14.65
C THR A 377 -0.95 1.58 -14.91
N ASN A 378 -1.79 2.58 -14.66
CA ASN A 378 -1.37 3.97 -14.54
C ASN A 378 -1.78 4.55 -13.18
N ALA A 379 -1.30 5.76 -12.87
CA ALA A 379 -1.56 6.43 -11.60
C ALA A 379 -3.05 6.62 -11.28
N SER A 380 -3.92 6.74 -12.28
CA SER A 380 -5.37 6.88 -12.08
C SER A 380 -6.00 5.56 -11.63
N GLN A 381 -5.60 4.44 -12.23
CA GLN A 381 -6.08 3.11 -11.83
C GLN A 381 -5.63 2.77 -10.40
N TYR A 382 -4.37 3.06 -10.06
CA TYR A 382 -3.87 2.92 -8.68
C TYR A 382 -4.70 3.75 -7.70
N LEU A 383 -4.99 5.02 -8.03
CA LEU A 383 -5.82 5.90 -7.21
C LEU A 383 -7.23 5.33 -6.99
N ASP A 384 -7.88 4.85 -8.05
CA ASP A 384 -9.24 4.30 -7.98
C ASP A 384 -9.28 2.99 -7.21
N PHE A 385 -8.33 2.07 -7.45
CA PHE A 385 -8.21 0.83 -6.67
C PHE A 385 -7.96 1.11 -5.20
N PHE A 386 -7.14 2.11 -4.87
CA PHE A 386 -6.94 2.51 -3.49
C PHE A 386 -8.22 3.11 -2.91
N LYS A 387 -8.89 4.05 -3.58
CA LYS A 387 -10.10 4.70 -3.06
C LYS A 387 -11.26 3.74 -2.86
N TYR A 388 -11.59 2.92 -3.85
CA TYR A 388 -12.83 2.14 -3.87
C TYR A 388 -12.63 0.66 -3.56
N GLY A 389 -11.38 0.22 -3.54
CA GLY A 389 -11.02 -1.18 -3.43
C GLY A 389 -10.94 -1.87 -4.79
N TYR A 390 -10.07 -2.86 -4.89
CA TYR A 390 -10.03 -3.78 -6.01
C TYR A 390 -11.27 -4.68 -6.01
N SER A 391 -11.92 -4.81 -7.17
CA SER A 391 -13.27 -5.41 -7.28
C SER A 391 -13.28 -6.85 -7.81
N ALA A 392 -12.11 -7.42 -8.11
CA ALA A 392 -11.99 -8.84 -8.42
C ALA A 392 -11.32 -9.60 -7.29
N ALA A 393 -11.38 -10.93 -7.34
CA ALA A 393 -10.72 -11.77 -6.36
C ALA A 393 -9.20 -11.66 -6.48
N VAL A 394 -8.53 -11.61 -5.33
CA VAL A 394 -7.09 -11.86 -5.21
C VAL A 394 -6.94 -13.18 -4.48
N GLU A 395 -6.25 -14.13 -5.10
CA GLU A 395 -6.16 -15.50 -4.59
C GLU A 395 -4.92 -15.72 -3.73
N TYR A 396 -5.03 -16.65 -2.76
CA TYR A 396 -3.85 -17.17 -2.07
C TYR A 396 -2.92 -17.86 -3.08
N GLY A 397 -1.62 -17.54 -3.03
CA GLY A 397 -0.62 -18.06 -3.97
C GLY A 397 -0.58 -17.34 -5.32
N GLN A 398 -1.45 -16.35 -5.56
CA GLN A 398 -1.42 -15.53 -6.77
C GLN A 398 -0.07 -14.79 -6.87
N MET A 399 0.49 -14.78 -8.08
CA MET A 399 1.63 -13.93 -8.41
C MET A 399 1.13 -12.54 -8.78
N ILE A 400 1.67 -11.51 -8.15
CA ILE A 400 1.27 -10.12 -8.31
C ILE A 400 2.48 -9.28 -8.71
N LEU A 401 2.29 -8.39 -9.68
CA LEU A 401 3.27 -7.45 -10.16
C LEU A 401 3.39 -6.25 -9.18
N PRO A 402 4.58 -5.95 -8.63
CA PRO A 402 4.82 -4.67 -7.95
C PRO A 402 4.70 -3.50 -8.94
N GLU A 403 4.36 -2.32 -8.46
CA GLU A 403 4.39 -1.11 -9.29
C GLU A 403 5.59 -0.22 -8.97
N ASN A 404 6.22 0.30 -10.01
CA ASN A 404 7.33 1.26 -9.90
C ASN A 404 6.85 2.71 -10.11
N GLY A 405 7.74 3.66 -9.84
CA GLY A 405 7.51 5.09 -10.07
C GLY A 405 7.04 5.84 -8.83
N ASN A 406 6.70 7.12 -9.00
CA ASN A 406 6.23 7.99 -7.92
C ASN A 406 4.70 8.12 -7.95
N ALA A 407 4.07 7.72 -6.85
CA ALA A 407 2.65 7.75 -6.57
C ALA A 407 2.34 8.43 -5.23
N SER A 408 3.22 9.31 -4.71
CA SER A 408 2.97 10.00 -3.44
C SER A 408 1.69 10.84 -3.48
N ALA A 409 1.46 11.58 -4.57
CA ALA A 409 0.26 12.39 -4.74
C ALA A 409 -1.05 11.57 -4.82
N PRO A 410 -1.17 10.54 -5.70
CA PRO A 410 -2.37 9.70 -5.71
C PRO A 410 -2.54 8.91 -4.41
N THR A 411 -1.45 8.51 -3.73
CA THR A 411 -1.55 7.85 -2.41
C THR A 411 -2.17 8.77 -1.38
N ALA A 412 -1.68 10.01 -1.25
CA ALA A 412 -2.23 10.99 -0.32
C ALA A 412 -3.71 11.26 -0.63
N ALA A 413 -4.05 11.46 -1.91
CA ALA A 413 -5.43 11.67 -2.34
C ALA A 413 -6.37 10.48 -2.02
N ALA A 414 -5.87 9.25 -2.08
CA ALA A 414 -6.64 8.06 -1.74
C ALA A 414 -6.86 7.92 -0.23
N VAL A 415 -5.82 8.12 0.57
CA VAL A 415 -5.90 8.07 2.04
C VAL A 415 -6.86 9.14 2.55
N SER A 416 -6.70 10.40 2.12
CA SER A 416 -7.60 11.48 2.51
C SER A 416 -9.05 11.21 2.12
N TYR A 417 -9.30 10.52 1.00
CA TYR A 417 -10.66 10.16 0.59
C TYR A 417 -11.28 9.08 1.47
N ARG A 418 -10.51 8.06 1.87
CA ARG A 418 -11.00 7.00 2.77
C ARG A 418 -11.26 7.48 4.18
N LEU A 419 -10.51 8.48 4.64
CA LEU A 419 -10.66 9.04 5.99
C LEU A 419 -11.92 9.93 6.14
N GLN A 420 -12.57 10.33 5.05
CA GLN A 420 -13.76 11.20 5.04
C GLN A 420 -15.09 10.52 5.47
N ASP A 421 -15.06 9.28 5.99
CA ASP A 421 -16.26 8.52 6.39
C ASP A 421 -17.31 8.38 5.26
N ASN A 422 -16.82 8.15 4.05
CA ASN A 422 -17.67 7.96 2.88
C ASN A 422 -18.34 6.56 2.89
N PRO A 423 -19.66 6.46 2.64
CA PRO A 423 -20.39 5.18 2.70
C PRO A 423 -19.95 4.14 1.65
N GLU A 424 -19.27 4.59 0.59
CA GLU A 424 -18.75 3.73 -0.47
C GLU A 424 -17.36 3.17 -0.23
N THR A 425 -16.63 3.67 0.77
CA THR A 425 -15.26 3.25 1.03
C THR A 425 -14.96 3.15 2.53
N PRO A 426 -14.78 1.95 3.07
CA PRO A 426 -14.45 1.79 4.48
C PRO A 426 -13.04 2.32 4.78
N LYS A 427 -12.85 2.88 5.98
CA LYS A 427 -11.52 3.19 6.55
C LYS A 427 -10.66 1.94 6.69
N ASN A 428 -11.30 0.80 6.96
CA ASN A 428 -10.65 -0.49 7.01
C ASN A 428 -10.27 -0.95 5.60
N VAL A 429 -9.03 -1.39 5.46
CA VAL A 429 -8.45 -1.88 4.21
C VAL A 429 -7.91 -3.28 4.42
N ILE A 430 -8.03 -4.12 3.40
CA ILE A 430 -7.37 -5.42 3.34
C ILE A 430 -6.08 -5.24 2.53
N VAL A 431 -4.97 -5.64 3.12
CA VAL A 431 -3.63 -5.56 2.52
C VAL A 431 -3.11 -6.99 2.33
N PRO A 432 -2.86 -7.42 1.08
CA PRO A 432 -2.13 -8.64 0.79
C PRO A 432 -0.79 -8.72 1.52
N ILE A 433 -0.56 -9.85 2.17
CA ILE A 433 0.75 -10.22 2.72
C ILE A 433 1.48 -11.01 1.65
N THR A 434 2.74 -10.68 1.41
CA THR A 434 3.49 -11.14 0.24
C THR A 434 4.87 -11.68 0.59
N ASP A 435 5.34 -12.63 -0.20
CA ASP A 435 6.72 -13.11 -0.18
C ASP A 435 7.36 -13.11 -1.57
N ILE A 436 8.68 -13.33 -1.63
CA ILE A 436 9.40 -13.53 -2.89
C ILE A 436 9.61 -15.03 -3.09
N PRO A 437 8.89 -15.66 -4.02
CA PRO A 437 9.00 -17.09 -4.23
C PRO A 437 10.35 -17.46 -4.90
N GLY A 438 10.83 -18.68 -4.62
CA GLY A 438 12.16 -19.13 -5.07
C GLY A 438 12.34 -19.18 -6.60
N ASN A 439 11.25 -19.34 -7.37
CA ASN A 439 11.29 -19.28 -8.83
C ASN A 439 11.68 -17.88 -9.33
N VAL A 440 11.20 -16.80 -8.70
CA VAL A 440 11.57 -15.42 -9.05
C VAL A 440 13.06 -15.19 -8.83
N LYS A 441 13.59 -15.66 -7.71
CA LYS A 441 15.04 -15.61 -7.39
C LYS A 441 15.90 -16.39 -8.40
N THR A 442 15.38 -17.52 -8.88
CA THR A 442 16.05 -18.34 -9.89
C THR A 442 16.00 -17.71 -11.28
N ASN A 443 14.86 -17.12 -11.63
CA ASN A 443 14.63 -16.50 -12.93
C ASN A 443 15.34 -15.14 -13.08
N ASN A 444 15.67 -14.49 -11.96
CA ASN A 444 16.43 -13.24 -11.94
C ASN A 444 17.51 -13.25 -10.84
N PRO A 445 18.78 -13.53 -11.19
CA PRO A 445 19.88 -13.57 -10.23
C PRO A 445 20.11 -12.26 -9.47
N ALA A 446 19.70 -11.10 -10.01
CA ALA A 446 19.79 -9.82 -9.30
C ALA A 446 18.97 -9.80 -8.01
N TYR A 447 17.95 -10.67 -7.91
CA TYR A 447 17.05 -10.77 -6.75
C TYR A 447 17.29 -12.04 -5.92
N ALA A 448 18.44 -12.70 -6.08
CA ALA A 448 18.78 -13.92 -5.34
C ALA A 448 18.72 -13.72 -3.81
N THR A 449 19.09 -12.52 -3.33
CA THR A 449 19.07 -12.14 -1.91
C THR A 449 17.85 -11.33 -1.51
N ALA A 450 16.89 -11.10 -2.42
CA ALA A 450 15.71 -10.32 -2.14
C ALA A 450 14.81 -11.05 -1.12
N THR A 451 14.28 -10.29 -0.16
CA THR A 451 13.50 -10.81 0.97
C THR A 451 12.08 -10.27 0.99
N THR A 452 11.86 -9.02 0.58
CA THR A 452 10.55 -8.37 0.62
C THR A 452 10.20 -7.70 -0.70
N ILE A 453 8.93 -7.35 -0.89
CA ILE A 453 8.47 -6.58 -2.06
C ILE A 453 9.30 -5.32 -2.34
N TYR A 454 9.84 -4.69 -1.28
CA TYR A 454 10.63 -3.47 -1.37
C TYR A 454 12.01 -3.65 -2.02
N ASP A 455 12.45 -4.90 -2.21
CA ASP A 455 13.71 -5.29 -2.87
C ASP A 455 13.56 -5.51 -4.38
N LEU A 456 12.37 -5.36 -4.94
CA LEU A 456 12.09 -5.66 -6.35
C LEU A 456 11.90 -4.39 -7.16
N VAL A 457 12.49 -4.34 -8.35
CA VAL A 457 12.09 -3.41 -9.42
C VAL A 457 11.23 -4.20 -10.40
N ALA A 458 9.98 -3.76 -10.59
CA ALA A 458 9.06 -4.43 -11.50
C ALA A 458 9.54 -4.31 -12.96
N THR A 459 9.85 -5.45 -13.58
CA THR A 459 10.24 -5.57 -14.99
C THR A 459 9.34 -6.53 -15.76
N ASP A 460 8.56 -7.33 -15.03
CA ASP A 460 7.61 -8.28 -15.61
C ASP A 460 6.44 -7.54 -16.27
N ASN A 461 5.91 -8.14 -17.32
CA ASN A 461 4.64 -7.77 -17.90
C ASN A 461 3.82 -9.04 -18.17
N PRO A 462 3.16 -9.57 -17.13
CA PRO A 462 2.36 -10.79 -17.21
C PRO A 462 1.07 -10.63 -18.02
N ASN A 463 0.65 -9.42 -18.41
CA ASN A 463 -0.56 -9.14 -19.20
C ASN A 463 -1.80 -9.90 -18.65
N GLY A 464 -2.04 -9.82 -17.34
CA GLY A 464 -3.17 -10.44 -16.66
C GLY A 464 -2.97 -11.88 -16.21
N VAL A 465 -1.79 -12.48 -16.45
CA VAL A 465 -1.51 -13.84 -15.97
C VAL A 465 -1.26 -13.84 -14.46
N ILE A 466 -2.00 -14.68 -13.73
CA ILE A 466 -1.99 -14.76 -12.25
C ILE A 466 -1.30 -16.02 -11.68
N GLY A 467 -1.18 -17.07 -12.49
CA GLY A 467 -0.73 -18.41 -12.04
C GLY A 467 0.76 -18.66 -12.21
N LEU A 468 1.38 -19.30 -11.21
CA LEU A 468 2.84 -19.49 -11.11
C LEU A 468 3.49 -20.21 -12.31
N ALA A 469 2.80 -21.18 -12.92
CA ALA A 469 3.30 -21.97 -14.05
C ALA A 469 3.03 -21.34 -15.43
N SER A 470 2.20 -20.29 -15.46
CA SER A 470 1.68 -19.72 -16.70
C SER A 470 2.55 -18.58 -17.25
N TYR A 471 3.49 -18.08 -16.45
CA TYR A 471 4.41 -17.00 -16.81
C TYR A 471 5.77 -17.19 -16.12
N THR A 472 6.84 -16.74 -16.76
CA THR A 472 8.18 -16.75 -16.18
C THR A 472 8.39 -15.47 -15.36
N TYR A 473 7.88 -15.45 -14.14
CA TYR A 473 7.99 -14.28 -13.26
C TYR A 473 9.45 -14.04 -12.84
N ARG A 474 9.94 -12.82 -13.03
CA ARG A 474 11.29 -12.35 -12.70
C ARG A 474 11.31 -11.23 -11.66
N SER A 475 10.17 -10.60 -11.39
CA SER A 475 10.06 -9.45 -10.46
C SER A 475 8.70 -9.37 -9.76
N SER A 476 7.92 -10.46 -9.74
CA SER A 476 6.63 -10.51 -9.03
C SER A 476 6.76 -11.04 -7.61
N VAL A 477 5.80 -10.65 -6.77
CA VAL A 477 5.62 -11.21 -5.42
C VAL A 477 4.49 -12.23 -5.42
N ARG A 478 4.45 -13.10 -4.42
CA ARG A 478 3.35 -14.06 -4.23
C ARG A 478 2.54 -13.69 -3.00
N VAL A 479 1.22 -13.76 -3.10
CA VAL A 479 0.31 -13.57 -1.96
C VAL A 479 0.36 -14.80 -1.06
N THR A 480 0.63 -14.60 0.22
CA THR A 480 0.70 -15.64 1.25
C THR A 480 -0.29 -15.42 2.39
N GLY A 481 -1.02 -14.31 2.39
CA GLY A 481 -2.04 -14.02 3.39
C GLY A 481 -2.70 -12.68 3.15
N PHE A 482 -3.60 -12.30 4.06
CA PHE A 482 -4.34 -11.05 4.01
C PHE A 482 -4.53 -10.53 5.43
N ALA A 483 -4.22 -9.25 5.64
CA ALA A 483 -4.40 -8.57 6.91
C ALA A 483 -5.33 -7.36 6.75
N GLU A 484 -6.19 -7.15 7.73
CA GLU A 484 -7.04 -5.97 7.81
C GLU A 484 -6.39 -4.90 8.68
N PHE A 485 -6.32 -3.67 8.16
CA PHE A 485 -5.81 -2.50 8.86
C PHE A 485 -6.83 -1.37 8.83
N GLU A 486 -6.92 -0.61 9.91
CA GLU A 486 -7.59 0.69 9.92
C GLU A 486 -6.59 1.77 9.51
N LEU A 487 -6.88 2.52 8.44
CA LEU A 487 -6.02 3.62 7.99
C LEU A 487 -5.94 4.74 9.02
N LEU A 488 -4.76 5.35 9.13
CA LEU A 488 -4.51 6.49 10.00
C LEU A 488 -4.33 7.78 9.20
N ASP A 489 -4.79 8.90 9.77
CA ASP A 489 -4.38 10.22 9.31
C ASP A 489 -2.91 10.47 9.70
N GLU A 490 -2.16 11.23 8.89
CA GLU A 490 -0.75 11.54 9.16
C GLU A 490 -0.57 12.32 10.48
N GLY A 491 -1.58 13.11 10.87
CA GLY A 491 -1.62 13.80 12.16
C GLY A 491 -1.75 12.86 13.36
N ASP A 492 -2.29 11.65 13.14
CA ASP A 492 -2.54 10.64 14.17
C ASP A 492 -1.44 9.57 14.29
N TYR A 493 -0.39 9.67 13.47
CA TYR A 493 0.76 8.77 13.57
C TYR A 493 1.40 8.86 14.96
N VAL A 494 1.77 7.72 15.54
CA VAL A 494 2.53 7.69 16.79
C VAL A 494 3.96 8.18 16.52
N ARG A 495 4.36 9.24 17.24
CA ARG A 495 5.65 9.96 17.09
C ARG A 495 6.42 9.98 18.41
N ASP A 496 7.75 9.96 18.33
CA ASP A 496 8.63 10.15 19.47
C ASP A 496 9.53 11.37 19.21
N GLY A 497 9.11 12.54 19.72
CA GLY A 497 9.73 13.86 19.44
C GLY A 497 8.73 14.93 18.96
N THR A 498 9.20 16.17 18.77
CA THR A 498 8.32 17.35 18.59
C THR A 498 8.37 18.05 17.22
N ASN A 499 9.13 17.59 16.21
CA ASN A 499 9.15 18.28 14.91
C ASN A 499 9.65 17.42 13.72
N TYR A 500 8.97 17.52 12.57
CA TYR A 500 9.23 16.75 11.34
C TYR A 500 10.50 17.18 10.61
N ASP A 501 10.92 18.44 10.75
CA ASP A 501 12.11 19.00 10.10
C ASP A 501 13.42 18.77 10.88
N THR A 502 13.35 18.30 12.13
CA THR A 502 14.52 18.08 13.01
C THR A 502 14.70 16.63 13.46
N GLY A 503 13.95 15.69 12.88
CA GLY A 503 14.05 14.26 13.16
C GLY A 503 13.01 13.76 14.13
N ASP A 504 11.86 13.39 13.59
CA ASP A 504 10.91 12.48 14.23
C ASP A 504 11.39 11.04 13.97
N LYS A 505 11.85 10.36 15.03
CA LYS A 505 12.34 8.98 14.96
C LYS A 505 11.56 8.09 15.94
N GLY A 506 10.24 8.07 15.81
CA GLY A 506 9.43 7.01 16.41
C GLY A 506 9.89 5.60 15.97
N ASP A 507 9.30 4.53 16.53
CA ASP A 507 9.71 3.14 16.24
C ASP A 507 9.64 2.77 14.74
N LEU A 508 8.74 3.42 13.99
CA LEU A 508 8.56 3.21 12.55
C LEU A 508 9.41 4.15 11.68
N GLY A 509 10.20 5.02 12.31
CA GLY A 509 11.04 6.03 11.68
C GLY A 509 10.28 7.24 11.13
N PRO A 510 10.97 8.12 10.38
CA PRO A 510 10.40 9.41 9.99
C PRO A 510 9.21 9.25 9.04
N VAL A 511 8.27 10.19 9.16
CA VAL A 511 7.19 10.36 8.21
C VAL A 511 7.76 10.85 6.89
N MET A 512 7.35 10.23 5.79
CA MET A 512 7.83 10.53 4.45
C MET A 512 6.64 10.73 3.50
N PRO A 513 6.80 11.56 2.44
CA PRO A 513 5.73 11.73 1.45
C PRO A 513 5.25 10.40 0.90
N GLY A 514 3.93 10.22 0.81
CA GLY A 514 3.33 8.98 0.29
C GLY A 514 3.50 7.74 1.19
N GLN A 515 4.02 7.88 2.42
CA GLN A 515 4.00 6.82 3.43
C GLN A 515 2.57 6.60 3.91
N VAL A 516 2.16 5.34 4.06
CA VAL A 516 0.84 4.99 4.60
C VAL A 516 1.03 4.11 5.82
N ARG A 517 0.36 4.47 6.91
CA ARG A 517 0.30 3.67 8.14
C ARG A 517 -1.13 3.23 8.43
N GLY A 518 -1.23 2.11 9.13
CA GLY A 518 -2.50 1.58 9.62
C GLY A 518 -2.36 0.84 10.93
N LYS A 519 -3.43 0.79 11.72
CA LYS A 519 -3.53 -0.07 12.90
C LYS A 519 -3.99 -1.45 12.49
N PHE A 520 -3.24 -2.48 12.87
CA PHE A 520 -3.63 -3.85 12.56
C PHE A 520 -4.90 -4.23 13.32
N ILE A 521 -5.90 -4.78 12.62
CA ILE A 521 -7.17 -5.21 13.20
C ILE A 521 -7.19 -6.73 13.40
N ARG A 522 -6.93 -7.49 12.33
CA ARG A 522 -6.92 -8.97 12.34
C ARG A 522 -6.33 -9.53 11.05
N TYR A 523 -5.98 -10.82 11.07
CA TYR A 523 -5.77 -11.57 9.85
C TYR A 523 -7.12 -11.97 9.24
N ILE A 524 -7.25 -11.81 7.93
CA ILE A 524 -8.30 -12.47 7.14
C ILE A 524 -7.82 -13.86 6.75
N VAL A 525 -6.56 -13.97 6.32
CA VAL A 525 -5.84 -15.23 6.12
C VAL A 525 -4.44 -15.06 6.68
N LYS A 526 -4.07 -15.84 7.70
CA LYS A 526 -2.73 -15.79 8.28
C LYS A 526 -1.75 -16.56 7.38
N PRO A 527 -0.55 -16.02 7.12
CA PRO A 527 0.48 -16.77 6.40
C PRO A 527 0.79 -18.11 7.07
N GLY A 528 0.94 -19.16 6.26
CA GLY A 528 1.29 -20.52 6.72
C GLY A 528 0.13 -21.35 7.30
N THR A 529 -1.11 -20.85 7.37
CA THR A 529 -2.25 -21.63 7.91
C THR A 529 -3.08 -22.35 6.84
N VAL A 530 -2.85 -22.05 5.57
CA VAL A 530 -3.53 -22.67 4.42
C VAL A 530 -2.54 -23.63 3.76
N ASN A 531 -2.85 -24.93 3.82
CA ASN A 531 -2.06 -26.00 3.19
C ASN A 531 -2.51 -26.29 1.77
#